data_AF-A0A2J6NN83-F1
#
_entry.id   AF-A0A2J6NN83-F1
#
_cell.length_a   1.000
_cell.length_b   1.000
_cell.length_c   1.000
_cell.angle_alpha   90.00
_cell.angle_beta   90.00
_cell.angle_gamma   90.00
#
_symmetry.space_group_name_H-M   'P 1'
#
loop_
_entity.id
_entity.type
_entity.pdbx_description
1 polymer ?
#
loop_
_entity_poly.entity_id
_entity_poly.type
_entity_poly.pdbx_seq_one_letter_code
_entity_poly.pdbx_strand_id
1 'polypeptide(L)'
;MTAEIGIGNQAGIVLAADSAVSETDYRGQVQAIYDSAQKLYTLGWQHYIGLLTYGNASYEGTPWSVLFNHYQRQVGSDRLPHVTDYQAAFLNYLCKEQLVNLPVTDRRSTIYRVADSLTYSLCQNFLTENRNSDEVAGYVQTALENIINNYHQTDNQRLAVNDYSESDFLNDYTDSLMRTNQNQPESAGIIVKLMKYYAQQINLELSGDNNYHGLFTDTMRLLWLRAMYYILFWGTEFWKLELE
;
A
#
# COMPACT_ATOMS: atom_id res chain seq x y z
N MET A 1 13.18 4.88 -11.56
CA MET A 1 13.38 6.35 -11.72
C MET A 1 12.37 6.82 -12.75
N THR A 2 11.67 7.93 -12.51
CA THR A 2 10.66 8.50 -13.42
C THR A 2 10.95 10.00 -13.58
N ALA A 3 10.82 10.52 -14.79
CA ALA A 3 11.03 11.93 -15.10
C ALA A 3 9.83 12.49 -15.85
N GLU A 4 9.31 13.62 -15.35
CA GLU A 4 8.18 14.35 -15.90
C GLU A 4 8.55 15.83 -15.97
N ILE A 5 8.19 16.49 -17.06
CA ILE A 5 8.48 17.92 -17.25
C ILE A 5 7.30 18.63 -17.90
N GLY A 6 7.00 19.82 -17.36
CA GLY A 6 6.08 20.78 -17.96
C GLY A 6 6.77 22.13 -18.13
N ILE A 7 6.68 22.71 -19.32
CA ILE A 7 7.21 24.05 -19.64
C ILE A 7 6.06 24.90 -20.17
N GLY A 8 5.82 26.06 -19.55
CA GLY A 8 4.81 27.02 -19.98
C GLY A 8 5.43 28.37 -20.33
N ASN A 9 4.93 29.01 -21.40
CA ASN A 9 5.23 30.39 -21.75
C ASN A 9 3.98 31.08 -22.35
N GLN A 10 4.12 32.32 -22.83
CA GLN A 10 3.00 33.07 -23.44
C GLN A 10 2.43 32.41 -24.71
N ALA A 11 3.19 31.54 -25.37
CA ALA A 11 2.76 30.84 -26.58
C ALA A 11 2.04 29.51 -26.28
N GLY A 12 2.26 28.90 -25.12
CA GLY A 12 1.59 27.67 -24.73
C GLY A 12 2.32 26.85 -23.68
N ILE A 13 1.89 25.59 -23.56
CA ILE A 13 2.40 24.62 -22.58
C ILE A 13 2.87 23.37 -23.33
N VAL A 14 4.04 22.85 -22.95
CA VAL A 14 4.60 21.58 -23.41
C VAL A 14 4.74 20.64 -22.22
N LEU A 15 4.28 19.41 -22.37
CA LEU A 15 4.43 18.35 -21.38
C LEU A 15 5.21 17.19 -22.00
N ALA A 16 6.10 16.58 -21.21
CA ALA A 16 6.81 15.37 -21.60
C ALA A 16 7.07 14.47 -20.38
N ALA A 17 7.15 13.16 -20.62
CA ALA A 17 7.48 12.17 -19.60
C ALA A 17 8.33 11.05 -20.21
N ASP A 18 9.13 10.39 -19.39
CA ASP A 18 9.83 9.16 -19.77
C ASP A 18 8.87 7.96 -19.87
N SER A 19 9.35 6.85 -20.43
CA SER A 19 8.57 5.62 -20.60
C SER A 19 9.08 4.44 -19.78
N ALA A 20 10.06 4.63 -18.89
CA ALA A 20 10.67 3.56 -18.11
C ALA A 20 9.82 3.23 -16.87
N VAL A 21 9.31 2.00 -16.74
CA VAL A 21 8.66 1.51 -15.52
C VAL A 21 9.50 0.40 -14.91
N SER A 22 9.75 0.49 -13.61
CA SER A 22 10.44 -0.55 -12.86
C SER A 22 9.39 -1.46 -12.24
N GLU A 23 9.40 -2.73 -12.64
CA GLU A 23 8.72 -3.77 -11.89
C GLU A 23 9.62 -4.14 -10.72
N THR A 24 9.17 -3.77 -9.53
CA THR A 24 9.82 -4.14 -8.28
C THR A 24 9.10 -5.33 -7.69
N ASP A 25 9.86 -6.30 -7.19
CA ASP A 25 9.27 -7.26 -6.30
C ASP A 25 8.83 -6.60 -4.99
N TYR A 26 8.18 -7.40 -4.16
CA TYR A 26 7.74 -7.00 -2.83
C TYR A 26 8.89 -6.58 -1.90
N ARG A 27 10.16 -6.86 -2.25
CA ARG A 27 11.37 -6.45 -1.53
C ARG A 27 11.85 -5.07 -1.97
N GLY A 28 11.16 -4.44 -2.93
CA GLY A 28 11.60 -3.20 -3.57
C GLY A 28 12.80 -3.38 -4.49
N GLN A 29 13.19 -4.62 -4.80
CA GLN A 29 14.24 -4.88 -5.77
C GLN A 29 13.66 -4.83 -7.17
N VAL A 30 14.32 -4.08 -8.06
CA VAL A 30 13.93 -3.97 -9.46
C VAL A 30 14.18 -5.33 -10.13
N GLN A 31 13.10 -6.05 -10.45
CA GLN A 31 13.17 -7.29 -11.21
C GLN A 31 13.33 -7.01 -12.70
N ALA A 32 12.61 -6.01 -13.21
CA ALA A 32 12.63 -5.65 -14.61
C ALA A 32 12.40 -4.14 -14.80
N ILE A 33 12.92 -3.63 -15.92
CA ILE A 33 12.62 -2.28 -16.40
C ILE A 33 12.02 -2.44 -17.79
N TYR A 34 10.83 -1.88 -18.01
CA TYR A 34 10.17 -1.83 -19.31
C TYR A 34 10.17 -0.39 -19.81
N ASP A 35 10.40 -0.18 -21.10
CA ASP A 35 10.51 1.13 -21.73
C ASP A 35 9.24 1.56 -22.49
N SER A 36 8.12 0.88 -22.24
CA SER A 36 6.85 1.07 -22.96
C SER A 36 5.74 1.69 -22.11
N ALA A 37 6.04 2.24 -20.94
CA ALA A 37 5.02 2.80 -20.06
C ALA A 37 4.51 4.14 -20.58
N GLN A 38 3.20 4.29 -20.67
CA GLN A 38 2.57 5.58 -20.90
C GLN A 38 2.43 6.32 -19.57
N LYS A 39 3.10 7.48 -19.45
CA LYS A 39 3.03 8.34 -18.26
C LYS A 39 2.44 9.71 -18.53
N LEU A 40 2.12 10.02 -19.80
CA LEU A 40 1.43 11.23 -20.22
C LEU A 40 0.13 10.84 -20.93
N TYR A 41 -0.99 11.37 -20.43
CA TYR A 41 -2.33 11.13 -20.95
C TYR A 41 -3.02 12.47 -21.24
N THR A 42 -4.08 12.43 -22.04
CA THR A 42 -4.92 13.61 -22.32
C THR A 42 -6.38 13.21 -22.17
N LEU A 43 -7.25 14.16 -21.82
CA LEU A 43 -8.70 13.93 -21.73
C LEU A 43 -9.41 14.07 -23.09
N GLY A 44 -8.66 14.04 -24.20
CA GLY A 44 -9.18 14.24 -25.55
C GLY A 44 -9.12 15.69 -26.03
N TRP A 45 -9.29 15.89 -27.34
CA TRP A 45 -9.07 17.18 -28.02
C TRP A 45 -9.98 18.32 -27.53
N GLN A 46 -11.13 17.99 -26.96
CA GLN A 46 -12.04 18.96 -26.36
C GLN A 46 -11.54 19.44 -25.00
N HIS A 47 -10.57 18.79 -24.37
CA HIS A 47 -10.05 19.17 -23.06
C HIS A 47 -8.55 19.46 -23.19
N TYR A 48 -8.15 20.71 -23.00
CA TYR A 48 -6.73 21.10 -23.01
C TYR A 48 -6.05 20.74 -21.68
N ILE A 49 -6.16 19.47 -21.27
CA ILE A 49 -5.66 18.93 -20.01
C ILE A 49 -4.73 17.74 -20.30
N GLY A 50 -3.50 17.85 -19.82
CA GLY A 50 -2.55 16.74 -19.76
C GLY A 50 -2.47 16.18 -18.35
N LEU A 51 -2.35 14.86 -18.25
CA LEU A 51 -2.26 14.11 -17.01
C LEU A 51 -0.92 13.36 -16.99
N LEU A 52 -0.12 13.58 -15.96
CA LEU A 52 1.18 12.95 -15.75
C LEU A 52 1.11 12.01 -14.54
N THR A 53 1.77 10.84 -14.61
CA THR A 53 1.75 9.84 -13.53
C THR A 53 3.13 9.44 -13.03
N TYR A 54 3.38 9.74 -11.76
CA TYR A 54 4.58 9.37 -11.04
C TYR A 54 4.30 8.25 -10.03
N GLY A 55 5.25 7.33 -9.89
CA GLY A 55 5.20 6.26 -8.88
C GLY A 55 4.53 4.98 -9.39
N ASN A 56 3.59 4.44 -8.62
CA ASN A 56 2.93 3.17 -8.93
C ASN A 56 2.16 3.28 -10.26
N ALA A 57 2.32 2.28 -11.13
CA ALA A 57 1.62 2.19 -12.41
C ALA A 57 0.10 1.92 -12.27
N SER A 58 -0.35 1.62 -11.05
CA SER A 58 -1.74 1.35 -10.72
C SER A 58 -2.19 2.09 -9.47
N TYR A 59 -3.48 2.35 -9.40
CA TYR A 59 -4.20 2.84 -8.23
C TYR A 59 -5.21 1.79 -7.81
N GLU A 60 -5.12 1.31 -6.56
CA GLU A 60 -5.96 0.22 -6.03
C GLU A 60 -6.01 -1.02 -6.95
N GLY A 61 -4.85 -1.40 -7.52
CA GLY A 61 -4.74 -2.55 -8.43
C GLY A 61 -5.28 -2.30 -9.84
N THR A 62 -5.86 -1.13 -10.11
CA THR A 62 -6.34 -0.73 -11.43
C THR A 62 -5.29 0.13 -12.13
N PRO A 63 -4.82 -0.21 -13.35
CA PRO A 63 -3.84 0.61 -14.07
C PRO A 63 -4.35 2.03 -14.34
N TRP A 64 -3.47 3.03 -14.20
CA TRP A 64 -3.84 4.44 -14.48
C TRP A 64 -4.41 4.64 -15.89
N SER A 65 -3.89 3.91 -16.87
CA SER A 65 -4.40 3.94 -18.25
C SER A 65 -5.87 3.55 -18.35
N VAL A 66 -6.33 2.60 -17.54
CA VAL A 66 -7.74 2.19 -17.49
C VAL A 66 -8.58 3.27 -16.83
N LEU A 67 -8.11 3.82 -15.71
CA LEU A 67 -8.79 4.88 -14.97
C LEU A 67 -8.96 6.15 -15.81
N PHE A 68 -7.91 6.60 -16.48
CA PHE A 68 -7.99 7.79 -17.33
C PHE A 68 -8.88 7.59 -18.54
N ASN A 69 -8.82 6.42 -19.19
CA ASN A 69 -9.72 6.12 -20.32
C ASN A 69 -11.19 6.12 -19.89
N HIS A 70 -11.48 5.60 -18.69
CA HIS A 70 -12.84 5.62 -18.17
C HIS A 70 -13.28 7.03 -17.78
N TYR A 71 -12.45 7.74 -17.00
CA TYR A 71 -12.72 9.12 -16.60
C TYR A 71 -12.93 10.05 -17.79
N GLN A 72 -12.14 9.89 -18.87
CA GLN A 72 -12.33 10.63 -20.12
C GLN A 72 -13.73 10.43 -20.71
N ARG A 73 -14.31 9.22 -20.63
CA ARG A 73 -15.68 8.97 -21.10
C ARG A 73 -16.72 9.62 -20.19
N GLN A 74 -16.43 9.74 -18.90
CA GLN A 74 -17.34 10.31 -17.91
C GLN A 74 -17.36 11.83 -17.93
N VAL A 75 -16.21 12.47 -18.14
CA VAL A 75 -16.13 13.94 -18.22
C VAL A 75 -16.90 14.47 -19.45
N GLY A 76 -17.13 13.62 -20.45
CA GLY A 76 -17.97 13.92 -21.61
C GLY A 76 -17.32 14.91 -22.56
N SER A 77 -18.13 15.75 -23.21
CA SER A 77 -17.66 16.78 -24.15
C SER A 77 -17.62 18.20 -23.56
N ASP A 78 -18.17 18.37 -22.35
CA ASP A 78 -18.36 19.68 -21.75
C ASP A 78 -17.08 20.12 -21.04
N ARG A 79 -16.56 21.28 -21.45
CA ARG A 79 -15.35 21.83 -20.84
C ARG A 79 -15.65 22.37 -19.46
N LEU A 80 -14.85 21.96 -18.48
CA LEU A 80 -14.82 22.64 -17.20
C LEU A 80 -14.05 23.97 -17.31
N PRO A 81 -14.50 25.03 -16.60
CA PRO A 81 -13.93 26.37 -16.72
C PRO A 81 -12.45 26.47 -16.33
N HIS A 82 -12.02 25.73 -15.30
CA HIS A 82 -10.68 25.84 -14.72
C HIS A 82 -10.00 24.47 -14.59
N VAL A 83 -8.66 24.45 -14.61
CA VAL A 83 -7.86 23.21 -14.42
C VAL A 83 -8.16 22.57 -13.06
N THR A 84 -8.37 23.40 -12.03
CA THR A 84 -8.76 22.96 -10.67
C THR A 84 -10.09 22.22 -10.65
N ASP A 85 -11.01 22.55 -11.56
CA ASP A 85 -12.30 21.87 -11.65
C ASP A 85 -12.13 20.45 -12.19
N TYR A 86 -11.21 20.24 -13.14
CA TYR A 86 -10.82 18.90 -13.60
C TYR A 86 -10.16 18.09 -12.49
N GLN A 87 -9.29 18.71 -11.69
CA GLN A 87 -8.68 18.06 -10.54
C GLN A 87 -9.77 17.59 -9.55
N ALA A 88 -10.69 18.47 -9.15
CA ALA A 88 -11.76 18.13 -8.23
C ALA A 88 -12.68 17.03 -8.78
N ALA A 89 -13.04 17.12 -10.06
CA ALA A 89 -13.85 16.10 -10.73
C ALA A 89 -13.13 14.75 -10.82
N PHE A 90 -11.82 14.73 -11.07
CA PHE A 90 -11.03 13.50 -11.13
C PHE A 90 -10.87 12.84 -9.76
N LEU A 91 -10.62 13.61 -8.70
CA LEU A 91 -10.59 13.08 -7.34
C LEU A 91 -11.95 12.51 -6.94
N ASN A 92 -13.04 13.22 -7.23
CA ASN A 92 -14.39 12.74 -7.00
C ASN A 92 -14.71 11.45 -7.79
N TYR A 93 -14.19 11.32 -9.01
CA TYR A 93 -14.25 10.10 -9.81
C TYR A 93 -13.57 8.92 -9.08
N LEU A 94 -12.35 9.12 -8.59
CA LEU A 94 -11.61 8.07 -7.87
C LEU A 94 -12.36 7.57 -6.63
N CYS A 95 -12.99 8.47 -5.86
CA CYS A 95 -13.68 8.08 -4.64
C CYS A 95 -15.04 7.39 -4.90
N LYS A 96 -15.77 7.77 -5.96
CA LYS A 96 -17.16 7.34 -6.17
C LYS A 96 -17.33 6.18 -7.14
N GLU A 97 -16.42 5.98 -8.09
CA GLU A 97 -16.65 5.00 -9.14
C GLU A 97 -16.34 3.58 -8.70
N GLN A 98 -17.30 2.68 -8.97
CA GLN A 98 -17.16 1.26 -8.68
C GLN A 98 -16.03 0.61 -9.49
N LEU A 99 -15.60 1.20 -10.61
CA LEU A 99 -14.47 0.75 -11.42
C LEU A 99 -13.12 0.94 -10.72
N VAL A 100 -12.99 2.00 -9.93
CA VAL A 100 -11.82 2.28 -9.08
C VAL A 100 -11.88 1.43 -7.81
N ASN A 101 -13.11 1.23 -7.30
CA ASN A 101 -13.41 0.38 -6.16
C ASN A 101 -13.71 -1.08 -6.54
N LEU A 102 -13.31 -1.53 -7.75
CA LEU A 102 -13.47 -2.92 -8.11
C LEU A 102 -12.60 -3.72 -7.14
N PRO A 103 -13.10 -4.83 -6.59
CA PRO A 103 -12.27 -5.78 -5.86
C PRO A 103 -11.39 -6.52 -6.88
N VAL A 104 -10.49 -5.82 -7.58
CA VAL A 104 -9.55 -6.44 -8.54
C VAL A 104 -8.44 -7.18 -7.77
N THR A 105 -8.27 -6.89 -6.49
CA THR A 105 -7.60 -7.75 -5.53
C THR A 105 -8.64 -8.41 -4.63
N ASP A 106 -8.70 -9.74 -4.62
CA ASP A 106 -9.33 -10.51 -3.53
C ASP A 106 -8.90 -9.86 -2.21
N ARG A 107 -9.83 -9.58 -1.30
CA ARG A 107 -9.55 -9.01 0.02
C ARG A 107 -8.37 -9.70 0.71
N ARG A 108 -8.25 -11.01 0.50
CA ARG A 108 -7.12 -11.83 0.98
C ARG A 108 -5.78 -11.41 0.37
N SER A 109 -5.74 -11.13 -0.93
CA SER A 109 -4.51 -10.70 -1.62
C SER A 109 -4.02 -9.32 -1.15
N THR A 110 -4.91 -8.37 -0.86
CA THR A 110 -4.52 -7.08 -0.25
C THR A 110 -3.95 -7.29 1.14
N ILE A 111 -4.61 -8.11 1.96
CA ILE A 111 -4.16 -8.44 3.33
C ILE A 111 -2.79 -9.14 3.28
N TYR A 112 -2.59 -10.07 2.35
CA TYR A 112 -1.31 -10.78 2.21
C TYR A 112 -0.20 -9.86 1.72
N ARG A 113 -0.48 -8.91 0.82
CA ARG A 113 0.49 -7.88 0.41
C ARG A 113 0.91 -6.98 1.58
N VAL A 114 -0.03 -6.57 2.42
CA VAL A 114 0.29 -5.77 3.62
C VAL A 114 1.07 -6.60 4.63
N ALA A 115 0.69 -7.86 4.87
CA ALA A 115 1.44 -8.77 5.73
C ALA A 115 2.89 -8.90 5.24
N ASP A 116 3.07 -9.15 3.95
CA ASP A 116 4.37 -9.29 3.32
C ASP A 116 5.24 -8.03 3.42
N SER A 117 4.70 -6.87 3.05
CA SER A 117 5.42 -5.59 3.12
C SER A 117 5.80 -5.21 4.56
N LEU A 118 4.90 -5.41 5.53
CA LEU A 118 5.17 -5.14 6.94
C LEU A 118 6.24 -6.07 7.49
N THR A 119 6.13 -7.38 7.25
CA THR A 119 7.14 -8.35 7.72
C THR A 119 8.49 -8.09 7.07
N TYR A 120 8.54 -7.82 5.77
CA TYR A 120 9.78 -7.45 5.08
C TYR A 120 10.45 -6.23 5.72
N SER A 121 9.70 -5.15 5.91
CA SER A 121 10.19 -3.90 6.49
C SER A 121 10.76 -4.10 7.90
N LEU A 122 10.07 -4.89 8.73
CA LEU A 122 10.54 -5.21 10.08
C LEU A 122 11.84 -6.04 10.04
N CYS A 123 11.93 -7.03 9.16
CA CYS A 123 13.13 -7.86 9.03
C CYS A 123 14.36 -7.09 8.57
N GLN A 124 14.24 -6.15 7.62
CA GLN A 124 15.37 -5.40 7.09
C GLN A 124 16.13 -4.60 8.17
N ASN A 125 15.45 -4.22 9.25
CA ASN A 125 16.07 -3.49 10.36
C ASN A 125 17.08 -4.33 11.18
N PHE A 126 17.16 -5.65 10.96
CA PHE A 126 18.07 -6.53 11.69
C PHE A 126 19.38 -6.83 10.97
N LEU A 127 19.61 -6.30 9.77
CA LEU A 127 20.76 -6.60 8.92
C LEU A 127 22.15 -6.27 9.52
N THR A 128 22.22 -5.53 10.63
CA THR A 128 23.48 -4.94 11.11
C THR A 128 24.09 -5.60 12.34
N GLU A 129 23.39 -6.47 13.09
CA GLU A 129 23.89 -7.01 14.37
C GLU A 129 23.36 -8.44 14.64
N ASN A 130 24.20 -9.34 15.16
CA ASN A 130 23.73 -10.59 15.77
C ASN A 130 22.89 -10.25 17.01
N ARG A 131 21.60 -10.59 16.99
CA ARG A 131 20.66 -10.30 18.08
C ARG A 131 20.09 -11.58 18.67
N ASN A 132 19.87 -11.59 19.98
CA ASN A 132 19.14 -12.70 20.61
C ASN A 132 17.62 -12.58 20.34
N SER A 133 16.87 -13.66 20.60
CA SER A 133 15.43 -13.70 20.33
C SER A 133 14.62 -12.61 21.04
N ASP A 134 15.03 -12.23 22.24
CA ASP A 134 14.30 -11.29 23.10
C ASP A 134 14.49 -9.85 22.62
N GLU A 135 15.69 -9.51 22.14
CA GLU A 135 15.98 -8.21 21.50
C GLU A 135 15.17 -8.02 20.22
N VAL A 136 15.09 -9.06 19.38
CA VAL A 136 14.27 -9.02 18.15
C VAL A 136 12.80 -8.86 18.52
N ALA A 137 12.32 -9.57 19.55
CA ALA A 137 10.94 -9.44 20.03
C ALA A 137 10.62 -8.05 20.56
N GLY A 138 11.51 -7.47 21.38
CA GLY A 138 11.35 -6.11 21.89
C GLY A 138 11.32 -5.05 20.78
N TYR A 139 12.16 -5.21 19.75
CA TYR A 139 12.15 -4.31 18.60
C TYR A 139 10.85 -4.40 17.80
N VAL A 140 10.42 -5.63 17.45
CA VAL A 140 9.17 -5.84 16.71
C VAL A 140 7.99 -5.29 17.49
N GLN A 141 7.94 -5.55 18.81
CA GLN A 141 6.91 -4.99 19.69
C GLN A 141 6.87 -3.46 19.59
N THR A 142 8.02 -2.81 19.81
CA THR A 142 8.12 -1.34 19.79
C THR A 142 7.70 -0.77 18.44
N ALA A 143 8.10 -1.41 17.33
CA ALA A 143 7.74 -0.98 15.99
C ALA A 143 6.23 -1.09 15.74
N LEU A 144 5.60 -2.20 16.13
CA LEU A 144 4.15 -2.40 15.99
C LEU A 144 3.36 -1.42 16.88
N GLU A 145 3.80 -1.22 18.12
CA GLU A 145 3.21 -0.24 19.04
C GLU A 145 3.31 1.18 18.47
N ASN A 146 4.45 1.55 17.89
CA ASN A 146 4.62 2.84 17.23
C ASN A 146 3.68 3.00 16.03
N ILE A 147 3.50 1.97 15.22
CA ILE A 147 2.52 1.98 14.13
C ILE A 147 1.13 2.28 14.71
N ILE A 148 0.68 1.46 15.66
CA ILE A 148 -0.64 1.60 16.30
C ILE A 148 -0.81 3.02 16.88
N ASN A 149 0.15 3.50 17.65
CA ASN A 149 0.11 4.81 18.31
C ASN A 149 0.13 5.97 17.30
N ASN A 150 0.93 5.89 16.24
CA ASN A 150 0.99 6.92 15.21
C ASN A 150 -0.35 7.05 14.47
N TYR A 151 -1.02 5.93 14.20
CA TYR A 151 -2.35 5.91 13.60
C TYR A 151 -3.46 6.33 14.59
N HIS A 152 -3.26 6.16 15.91
CA HIS A 152 -4.19 6.67 16.94
C HIS A 152 -4.07 8.17 17.23
N GLN A 153 -2.87 8.74 17.19
CA GLN A 153 -2.61 10.15 17.54
C GLN A 153 -2.87 11.14 16.40
N THR A 154 -2.92 10.63 15.19
CA THR A 154 -3.31 11.43 14.03
C THR A 154 -4.83 11.45 13.95
N ASP A 155 -5.44 12.64 13.82
CA ASP A 155 -6.88 12.86 13.51
C ASP A 155 -7.20 12.35 12.08
N ASN A 156 -6.89 11.08 11.81
CA ASN A 156 -6.90 10.50 10.48
C ASN A 156 -8.28 9.88 10.22
N GLN A 157 -8.95 10.34 9.16
CA GLN A 157 -10.26 9.84 8.73
C GLN A 157 -10.15 8.96 7.48
N ARG A 158 -11.11 8.02 7.40
CA ARG A 158 -11.13 6.70 6.75
C ARG A 158 -11.02 6.66 5.21
N LEU A 159 -10.24 5.70 4.72
CA LEU A 159 -10.53 4.95 3.49
C LEU A 159 -11.66 3.96 3.80
N ALA A 160 -12.83 4.21 3.21
CA ALA A 160 -14.07 3.40 3.22
C ALA A 160 -14.04 2.08 4.04
N VAL A 161 -14.48 2.14 5.30
CA VAL A 161 -14.81 0.93 6.06
C VAL A 161 -16.29 0.61 5.83
N ASN A 162 -16.55 -0.47 5.10
CA ASN A 162 -17.85 -1.15 5.00
C ASN A 162 -18.26 -1.81 6.35
N ASP A 163 -18.32 -1.05 7.45
CA ASP A 163 -18.67 -1.54 8.80
C ASP A 163 -17.82 -2.71 9.34
N TYR A 164 -16.63 -2.95 8.79
CA TYR A 164 -15.78 -4.07 9.19
C TYR A 164 -14.95 -3.74 10.44
N SER A 165 -15.29 -4.37 11.56
CA SER A 165 -14.68 -4.07 12.86
C SER A 165 -13.32 -4.75 13.05
N GLU A 166 -12.52 -4.24 14.01
CA GLU A 166 -11.29 -4.91 14.46
C GLU A 166 -11.58 -6.34 14.92
N SER A 167 -12.69 -6.55 15.62
CA SER A 167 -13.13 -7.90 16.04
C SER A 167 -13.41 -8.81 14.86
N ASP A 168 -14.02 -8.31 13.78
CA ASP A 168 -14.27 -9.10 12.58
C ASP A 168 -12.96 -9.46 11.88
N PHE A 169 -12.02 -8.51 11.80
CA PHE A 169 -10.69 -8.75 11.25
C PHE A 169 -9.93 -9.82 12.05
N LEU A 170 -9.94 -9.72 13.38
CA LEU A 170 -9.31 -10.70 14.25
C LEU A 170 -9.92 -12.08 14.04
N ASN A 171 -11.25 -12.19 13.99
CA ASN A 171 -11.93 -13.48 13.77
C ASN A 171 -11.59 -14.09 12.41
N ASP A 172 -11.56 -13.28 11.35
CA ASP A 172 -11.37 -13.79 9.99
C ASP A 172 -9.92 -14.17 9.69
N TYR A 173 -8.94 -13.50 10.30
CA TYR A 173 -7.53 -13.59 9.87
C TYR A 173 -6.54 -14.11 10.89
N THR A 174 -6.92 -14.30 12.16
CA THR A 174 -5.98 -14.81 13.20
C THR A 174 -5.31 -16.10 12.76
N ASP A 175 -6.07 -17.11 12.34
CA ASP A 175 -5.51 -18.40 11.95
C ASP A 175 -4.71 -18.30 10.63
N SER A 176 -5.22 -17.57 9.65
CA SER A 176 -4.55 -17.44 8.34
C SER A 176 -3.21 -16.71 8.44
N LEU A 177 -3.09 -15.72 9.33
CA LEU A 177 -1.91 -14.86 9.43
C LEU A 177 -0.95 -15.33 10.52
N MET A 178 -1.47 -15.77 11.67
CA MET A 178 -0.69 -15.91 12.91
C MET A 178 -0.63 -17.32 13.47
N ARG A 179 -1.27 -18.33 12.85
CA ARG A 179 -1.25 -19.70 13.37
C ARG A 179 0.18 -20.21 13.57
N THR A 180 0.48 -20.61 14.80
CA THR A 180 1.73 -21.31 15.15
C THR A 180 1.41 -22.78 15.42
N ASN A 181 2.01 -23.71 14.68
CA ASN A 181 1.92 -25.13 14.98
C ASN A 181 3.31 -25.76 14.84
N GLN A 182 3.90 -26.18 15.97
CA GLN A 182 5.21 -26.83 15.99
C GLN A 182 5.20 -28.19 15.28
N ASN A 183 4.06 -28.89 15.27
CA ASN A 183 3.95 -30.23 14.72
C ASN A 183 3.59 -30.26 13.23
N GLN A 184 3.16 -29.12 12.66
CA GLN A 184 2.81 -28.96 11.25
C GLN A 184 3.24 -27.58 10.74
N PRO A 185 4.54 -27.36 10.48
CA PRO A 185 5.08 -26.06 10.05
C PRO A 185 4.45 -25.53 8.75
N GLU A 186 4.04 -26.42 7.85
CA GLU A 186 3.32 -26.11 6.62
C GLU A 186 1.94 -25.48 6.87
N SER A 187 1.34 -25.73 8.03
CA SER A 187 0.07 -25.13 8.44
C SER A 187 0.23 -23.76 9.13
N ALA A 188 1.45 -23.27 9.28
CA ALA A 188 1.70 -21.99 9.92
C ALA A 188 1.07 -20.83 9.13
N GLY A 189 0.66 -19.81 9.88
CA GLY A 189 0.13 -18.57 9.33
C GLY A 189 1.17 -17.85 8.46
N ILE A 190 0.69 -16.98 7.58
CA ILE A 190 1.51 -16.31 6.57
C ILE A 190 2.61 -15.45 7.20
N ILE A 191 2.32 -14.67 8.24
CA ILE A 191 3.34 -13.83 8.88
C ILE A 191 4.45 -14.69 9.49
N VAL A 192 4.10 -15.83 10.09
CA VAL A 192 5.09 -16.76 10.65
C VAL A 192 6.01 -17.31 9.55
N LYS A 193 5.45 -17.68 8.40
CA LYS A 193 6.22 -18.18 7.25
C LYS A 193 7.11 -17.09 6.66
N LEU A 194 6.58 -15.89 6.48
CA LEU A 194 7.31 -14.73 5.95
C LEU A 194 8.45 -14.31 6.88
N MET A 195 8.22 -14.25 8.19
CA MET A 195 9.25 -13.88 9.16
C MET A 195 10.42 -14.86 9.10
N LYS A 196 10.13 -16.18 9.08
CA LYS A 196 11.16 -17.22 8.93
C LYS A 196 11.90 -17.08 7.60
N TYR A 197 11.16 -16.84 6.52
CA TYR A 197 11.73 -16.66 5.19
C TYR A 197 12.69 -15.45 5.16
N TYR A 198 12.23 -14.27 5.56
CA TYR A 198 13.05 -13.06 5.55
C TYR A 198 14.22 -13.11 6.51
N ALA A 199 14.02 -13.66 7.71
CA ALA A 199 15.09 -13.86 8.67
C ALA A 199 16.21 -14.77 8.10
N GLN A 200 15.86 -15.84 7.39
CA GLN A 200 16.85 -16.67 6.67
C GLN A 200 17.58 -15.88 5.57
N GLN A 201 16.88 -15.06 4.79
CA GLN A 201 17.48 -14.27 3.70
C GLN A 201 18.53 -13.27 4.19
N ILE A 202 18.33 -12.72 5.40
CA ILE A 202 19.24 -11.75 6.00
C ILE A 202 20.28 -12.40 6.93
N ASN A 203 20.36 -13.75 6.97
CA ASN A 203 21.19 -14.51 7.90
C ASN A 203 21.00 -14.11 9.38
N LEU A 204 19.76 -13.82 9.78
CA LEU A 204 19.45 -13.52 11.18
C LEU A 204 19.61 -14.80 12.02
N GLU A 205 20.68 -14.85 12.81
CA GLU A 205 20.92 -15.91 13.79
C GLU A 205 20.25 -15.55 15.13
N LEU A 206 19.15 -16.23 15.48
CA LEU A 206 18.53 -16.07 16.79
C LEU A 206 19.25 -16.96 17.81
N SER A 207 20.06 -16.37 18.69
CA SER A 207 20.61 -17.13 19.82
C SER A 207 19.53 -17.40 20.89
N GLY A 208 19.46 -18.63 21.42
CA GLY A 208 18.60 -19.00 22.56
C GLY A 208 17.39 -19.87 22.23
N ASP A 209 16.63 -19.54 21.18
CA ASP A 209 15.51 -20.36 20.68
C ASP A 209 15.27 -20.10 19.18
N ASN A 210 15.69 -21.04 18.33
CA ASN A 210 15.65 -20.91 16.85
C ASN A 210 14.23 -20.90 16.27
N ASN A 211 13.19 -21.02 17.11
CA ASN A 211 11.81 -21.21 16.65
C ASN A 211 10.94 -19.95 16.66
N TYR A 212 11.50 -18.77 16.92
CA TYR A 212 10.78 -17.48 16.87
C TYR A 212 9.59 -17.43 17.84
N HIS A 213 9.59 -18.25 18.91
CA HIS A 213 8.43 -18.38 19.80
C HIS A 213 8.06 -17.09 20.53
N GLY A 214 9.06 -16.35 21.01
CA GLY A 214 8.86 -15.05 21.65
C GLY A 214 8.24 -13.99 20.72
N LEU A 215 8.43 -14.13 19.40
CA LEU A 215 7.89 -13.22 18.38
C LEU A 215 6.43 -13.48 18.03
N PHE A 216 5.84 -14.57 18.53
CA PHE A 216 4.47 -14.97 18.21
C PHE A 216 3.71 -15.46 19.46
N THR A 217 4.01 -14.87 20.62
CA THR A 217 3.18 -14.97 21.83
C THR A 217 1.79 -14.38 21.57
N ASP A 218 0.78 -14.71 22.39
CA ASP A 218 -0.58 -14.22 22.18
C ASP A 218 -0.66 -12.69 22.17
N THR A 219 0.12 -12.02 23.02
CA THR A 219 0.27 -10.55 23.03
C THR A 219 0.84 -10.04 21.72
N MET A 220 1.92 -10.64 21.22
CA MET A 220 2.55 -10.22 19.97
C MET A 220 1.63 -10.47 18.78
N ARG A 221 0.87 -11.58 18.78
CA ARG A 221 -0.11 -11.86 17.72
C ARG A 221 -1.18 -10.78 17.63
N LEU A 222 -1.68 -10.34 18.79
CA LEU A 222 -2.66 -9.26 18.83
C LEU A 222 -2.07 -7.96 18.29
N LEU A 223 -0.82 -7.62 18.64
CA LEU A 223 -0.14 -6.44 18.12
C LEU A 223 0.03 -6.47 16.59
N TRP A 224 0.45 -7.61 16.02
CA TRP A 224 0.55 -7.79 14.58
C TRP A 224 -0.78 -7.55 13.87
N LEU A 225 -1.84 -8.22 14.34
CA LEU A 225 -3.17 -8.12 13.73
C LEU A 225 -3.75 -6.70 13.86
N ARG A 226 -3.55 -6.05 15.01
CA ARG A 226 -3.94 -4.65 15.21
C ARG A 226 -3.20 -3.72 14.27
N ALA A 227 -1.87 -3.76 14.25
CA ALA A 227 -1.07 -2.93 13.36
C ALA A 227 -1.49 -3.10 11.89
N MET A 228 -1.74 -4.34 11.45
CA MET A 228 -2.27 -4.61 10.11
C MET A 228 -3.66 -4.02 9.89
N TYR A 229 -4.58 -4.18 10.86
CA TYR A 229 -5.91 -3.58 10.79
C TYR A 229 -5.83 -2.06 10.66
N TYR A 230 -4.98 -1.39 11.45
CA TYR A 230 -4.75 0.05 11.32
C TYR A 230 -4.16 0.43 9.96
N ILE A 231 -3.16 -0.29 9.46
CA ILE A 231 -2.60 -0.02 8.12
C ILE A 231 -3.64 -0.19 7.01
N LEU A 232 -4.50 -1.22 7.10
CA LEU A 232 -5.47 -1.58 6.06
C LEU A 232 -6.73 -0.72 6.07
N PHE A 233 -7.23 -0.39 7.26
CA PHE A 233 -8.55 0.22 7.44
C PHE A 233 -8.48 1.63 8.02
N TRP A 234 -7.27 2.13 8.30
CA TRP A 234 -7.03 3.49 8.77
C TRP A 234 -6.01 4.20 7.85
N GLY A 235 -6.52 4.74 6.72
CA GLY A 235 -5.77 5.58 5.78
C GLY A 235 -6.55 6.85 5.41
N THR A 236 -5.81 7.87 4.99
CA THR A 236 -6.08 9.33 4.93
C THR A 236 -7.16 9.84 3.96
N GLU A 237 -7.97 10.84 4.37
CA GLU A 237 -8.43 11.96 3.50
C GLU A 237 -8.58 13.31 4.22
N PHE A 238 -8.13 14.36 3.52
CA PHE A 238 -8.40 15.78 3.73
C PHE A 238 -9.63 16.13 2.90
N TRP A 239 -10.70 16.68 3.49
CA TRP A 239 -11.68 17.64 2.92
C TRP A 239 -12.93 17.70 3.83
N LYS A 240 -12.89 18.58 4.84
CA LYS A 240 -14.07 19.33 5.30
C LYS A 240 -13.65 20.78 5.47
N LEU A 241 -13.58 21.50 4.36
CA LEU A 241 -13.72 22.95 4.36
C LEU A 241 -15.21 23.24 4.19
N GLU A 242 -15.80 23.70 5.30
CA GLU A 242 -16.79 24.77 5.39
C GLU A 242 -17.95 24.76 4.37
N LEU A 243 -19.09 24.23 4.81
CA LEU A 243 -20.42 24.70 4.41
C LEU A 243 -21.27 24.86 5.68
N GLU A 244 -20.99 25.91 6.44
CA GLU A 244 -21.98 26.75 7.11
C GLU A 244 -21.56 28.22 6.97
#